data_AF-A0AA37BEU3-F1
#
_entry.id   AF-A0AA37BEU3-F1
#
_cell.length_a   1.000
_cell.length_b   1.000
_cell.length_c   1.000
_cell.angle_alpha   90.00
_cell.angle_beta   90.00
_cell.angle_gamma   90.00
#
_symmetry.space_group_name_H-M   'P 1'
#
loop_
_entity.id
_entity.type
_entity.pdbx_description
1 polymer ?
#
loop_
_entity_poly.entity_id
_entity_poly.type
_entity_poly.pdbx_seq_one_letter_code
_entity_poly.pdbx_strand_id
1 'polypeptide(L)'
;MKTIQELIEADDVGQVNEQDVQQAEQEAAEAEQLVDALEKRVIDGDEDITVEQITSQRELGRFARLRAQATARKAERARRAARLKALDELRAEIEAYATDGGAHLAKLAKEAEDANAAFLAAVAERNTRLQTWRKLMLGHEVPRHASPITPPAEHAHLGHTDAGQIIAGQRRMNRVDADEWFGHMIRAALHRAGTAVKLHLGGRTVTVDPASRDQVAALAGYARLAQVDAPAGEADPNLRFFLTSGGSVLALDREPNAAEARGIERELSRKEAGGA
;
A
#
# COMPACT_ATOMS: atom_id res chain seq x y z
N MET A 1 -48.45 5.89 -36.74
CA MET A 1 -47.58 4.82 -37.24
C MET A 1 -46.44 4.67 -36.25
N LYS A 2 -46.41 3.59 -35.47
CA LYS A 2 -45.25 3.27 -34.63
C LYS A 2 -44.08 2.91 -35.56
N THR A 3 -42.89 3.41 -35.29
CA THR A 3 -41.69 3.05 -36.05
C THR A 3 -41.40 1.57 -35.84
N ILE A 4 -40.82 0.90 -36.85
CA ILE A 4 -40.42 -0.52 -36.77
C ILE A 4 -39.51 -0.77 -35.54
N GLN A 5 -38.76 0.25 -35.12
CA GLN A 5 -37.98 0.25 -33.87
C GLN A 5 -38.86 0.04 -32.62
N GLU A 6 -39.97 0.77 -32.49
CA GLU A 6 -40.91 0.68 -31.35
C GLU A 6 -41.70 -0.63 -31.32
N LEU A 7 -41.89 -1.28 -32.49
CA LEU A 7 -42.52 -2.60 -32.58
C LEU A 7 -41.55 -3.74 -32.22
N ILE A 8 -40.23 -3.52 -32.33
CA ILE A 8 -39.20 -4.47 -31.90
C ILE A 8 -38.90 -4.33 -30.40
N GLU A 9 -39.01 -3.13 -29.84
CA GLU A 9 -38.81 -2.87 -28.40
C GLU A 9 -40.03 -3.26 -27.53
N ALA A 10 -41.23 -3.27 -28.10
CA ALA A 10 -42.46 -3.69 -27.40
C ALA A 10 -42.73 -5.20 -27.47
N ASP A 11 -41.91 -5.96 -28.21
CA ASP A 11 -41.91 -7.41 -28.12
C ASP A 11 -41.21 -7.75 -26.80
N ASP A 12 -42.01 -7.90 -25.75
CA ASP A 12 -41.65 -8.55 -24.49
C ASP A 12 -41.14 -9.95 -24.87
N VAL A 13 -39.87 -10.03 -25.28
CA VAL A 13 -39.17 -11.28 -25.51
C VAL A 13 -39.00 -11.86 -24.12
N GLY A 14 -40.08 -12.47 -23.63
CA GLY A 14 -40.11 -13.19 -22.37
C GLY A 14 -38.85 -14.03 -22.28
N GLN A 15 -38.21 -14.02 -21.12
CA GLN A 15 -36.85 -14.53 -20.93
C GLN A 15 -36.73 -15.99 -21.41
N VAL A 16 -36.39 -16.18 -22.69
CA VAL A 16 -36.13 -17.50 -23.25
C VAL A 16 -34.79 -17.95 -22.69
N ASN A 17 -34.83 -18.92 -21.81
CA ASN A 17 -33.67 -19.46 -21.11
C ASN A 17 -33.23 -20.80 -21.73
N GLU A 18 -32.18 -21.39 -21.17
CA GLU A 18 -31.64 -22.67 -21.66
C GLU A 18 -32.65 -23.82 -21.52
N GLN A 19 -33.53 -23.79 -20.52
CA GLN A 19 -34.55 -24.80 -20.31
C GLN A 19 -35.61 -24.76 -21.42
N ASP A 20 -35.98 -23.57 -21.91
CA ASP A 20 -36.89 -23.42 -23.04
C ASP A 20 -36.31 -24.02 -24.33
N VAL A 21 -34.99 -23.86 -24.52
CA VAL A 21 -34.27 -24.46 -25.66
C VAL A 21 -34.28 -25.99 -25.53
N GLN A 22 -33.91 -26.52 -24.35
CA GLN A 22 -33.91 -27.96 -24.09
C GLN A 22 -35.29 -28.58 -24.26
N GLN A 23 -36.34 -27.93 -23.77
CA GLN A 23 -37.72 -28.40 -23.94
C GLN A 23 -38.12 -28.44 -25.42
N ALA A 24 -37.82 -27.38 -26.17
CA ALA A 24 -38.16 -27.33 -27.60
C ALA A 24 -37.37 -28.36 -28.43
N GLU A 25 -36.11 -28.62 -28.06
CA GLU A 25 -35.30 -29.69 -28.66
C GLU A 25 -35.84 -31.08 -28.32
N GLN A 26 -36.28 -31.30 -27.08
CA GLN A 26 -36.91 -32.54 -26.65
C GLN A 26 -38.23 -32.78 -27.41
N GLU A 27 -39.12 -31.79 -27.51
CA GLU A 27 -40.36 -31.87 -28.28
C GLU A 27 -40.08 -32.23 -29.76
N ALA A 28 -39.02 -31.67 -30.35
CA ALA A 28 -38.61 -31.97 -31.71
C ALA A 28 -38.09 -33.42 -31.86
N ALA A 29 -37.32 -33.91 -30.90
CA ALA A 29 -36.81 -35.27 -30.89
C ALA A 29 -37.92 -36.32 -30.67
N GLU A 30 -38.86 -36.05 -29.76
CA GLU A 30 -40.03 -36.92 -29.52
C GLU A 30 -40.91 -37.02 -30.77
N ALA A 31 -41.13 -35.90 -31.48
CA ALA A 31 -41.91 -35.91 -32.71
C ALA A 31 -41.25 -36.73 -33.83
N GLU A 32 -39.91 -36.73 -33.91
CA GLU A 32 -39.13 -37.55 -34.86
C GLU A 32 -39.20 -39.04 -34.50
N GLN A 33 -39.05 -39.39 -33.23
CA GLN A 33 -39.21 -40.78 -32.75
C GLN A 33 -40.60 -41.35 -33.05
N LEU A 34 -41.66 -40.53 -32.97
CA LEU A 34 -43.02 -40.95 -33.32
C LEU A 34 -43.18 -41.23 -34.82
N VAL A 35 -42.50 -40.48 -35.70
CA VAL A 35 -42.47 -40.78 -37.13
C VAL A 35 -41.79 -42.14 -37.36
N ASP A 36 -40.60 -42.34 -36.79
CA ASP A 36 -39.84 -43.59 -36.94
C ASP A 36 -40.64 -44.81 -36.44
N ALA A 37 -41.36 -44.65 -35.32
CA ALA A 37 -42.21 -45.69 -34.76
C ALA A 37 -43.39 -46.05 -35.68
N LEU A 38 -44.04 -45.05 -36.30
CA LEU A 38 -45.13 -45.27 -37.27
C LEU A 38 -44.61 -45.94 -38.54
N GLU A 39 -43.46 -45.51 -39.06
CA GLU A 39 -42.83 -46.11 -40.24
C GLU A 39 -42.43 -47.57 -39.98
N LYS A 40 -41.90 -47.88 -38.79
CA LYS A 40 -41.57 -49.25 -38.39
C LYS A 40 -42.81 -50.15 -38.30
N ARG A 41 -43.93 -49.67 -37.76
CA ARG A 41 -45.19 -50.42 -37.72
C ARG A 41 -45.68 -50.79 -39.12
N VAL A 42 -45.57 -49.86 -40.08
CA VAL A 42 -45.89 -50.16 -41.49
C VAL A 42 -44.96 -51.24 -42.06
N ILE A 43 -43.66 -51.17 -41.78
CA ILE A 43 -42.69 -52.21 -42.20
C ILE A 43 -43.03 -53.58 -41.59
N ASP A 44 -43.48 -53.61 -40.35
CA ASP A 44 -43.87 -54.81 -39.62
C ASP A 44 -45.25 -55.37 -40.06
N GLY A 45 -45.94 -54.70 -40.99
CA GLY A 45 -47.19 -55.17 -41.61
C GLY A 45 -48.48 -54.68 -40.93
N ASP A 46 -48.42 -53.59 -40.17
CA ASP A 46 -49.60 -52.96 -39.57
C ASP A 46 -50.42 -52.19 -40.62
N GLU A 47 -51.53 -52.77 -41.08
CA GLU A 47 -52.41 -52.19 -42.11
C GLU A 47 -53.29 -51.03 -41.60
N ASP A 48 -53.39 -50.84 -40.28
CA ASP A 48 -54.19 -49.75 -39.69
C ASP A 48 -53.47 -48.38 -39.79
N ILE A 49 -52.17 -48.37 -40.08
CA ILE A 49 -51.40 -47.14 -40.25
C ILE A 49 -51.57 -46.59 -41.66
N THR A 50 -52.07 -45.34 -41.74
CA THR A 50 -52.31 -44.69 -43.03
C THR A 50 -51.17 -43.74 -43.43
N VAL A 51 -51.07 -43.46 -44.73
CA VAL A 51 -50.10 -42.50 -45.28
C VAL A 51 -50.32 -41.09 -44.70
N GLU A 52 -51.58 -40.73 -44.48
CA GLU A 52 -51.96 -39.45 -43.90
C GLU A 52 -51.44 -39.30 -42.46
N GLN A 53 -51.44 -40.38 -41.67
CA GLN A 53 -50.90 -40.35 -40.30
C GLN A 53 -49.39 -40.09 -40.30
N ILE A 54 -48.63 -40.79 -41.15
CA ILE A 54 -47.18 -40.57 -41.29
C ILE A 54 -46.89 -39.16 -41.79
N THR A 55 -47.65 -38.70 -42.79
CA THR A 55 -47.47 -37.35 -43.37
C THR A 55 -47.76 -36.27 -42.33
N SER A 56 -48.87 -36.38 -41.60
CA SER A 56 -49.23 -35.46 -40.52
C SER A 56 -48.15 -35.44 -39.43
N GLN A 57 -47.64 -36.61 -39.02
CA GLN A 57 -46.60 -36.67 -38.00
C GLN A 57 -45.25 -36.11 -38.48
N ARG A 58 -44.89 -36.29 -39.76
CA ARG A 58 -43.71 -35.66 -40.37
C ARG A 58 -43.84 -34.13 -40.42
N GLU A 59 -45.01 -33.60 -40.73
CA GLU A 59 -45.26 -32.15 -40.70
C GLU A 59 -45.16 -31.58 -39.29
N LEU A 60 -45.71 -32.28 -38.29
CA LEU A 60 -45.56 -31.94 -36.87
C LEU A 60 -44.09 -31.96 -36.44
N GLY A 61 -43.32 -32.98 -36.81
CA GLY A 61 -41.89 -33.05 -36.52
C GLY A 61 -41.08 -31.93 -37.21
N ARG A 62 -41.42 -31.59 -38.46
CA ARG A 62 -40.82 -30.44 -39.15
C ARG A 62 -41.13 -29.13 -38.43
N PHE A 63 -42.38 -28.94 -38.00
CA PHE A 63 -42.79 -27.76 -37.26
C PHE A 63 -42.08 -27.66 -35.90
N ALA A 64 -41.98 -28.76 -35.14
CA ALA A 64 -41.28 -28.81 -33.87
C ALA A 64 -39.78 -28.44 -34.02
N ARG A 65 -39.10 -28.96 -35.06
CA ARG A 65 -37.70 -28.57 -35.36
C ARG A 65 -37.55 -27.08 -35.66
N LEU A 66 -38.45 -26.50 -36.45
CA LEU A 66 -38.42 -25.06 -36.74
C LEU A 66 -38.65 -24.24 -35.47
N ARG A 67 -39.53 -24.69 -34.58
CA ARG A 67 -39.78 -24.05 -33.28
C ARG A 67 -38.54 -24.12 -32.39
N ALA A 68 -37.86 -25.26 -32.28
CA ALA A 68 -36.61 -25.41 -31.54
C ALA A 68 -35.53 -24.43 -32.04
N GLN A 69 -35.33 -24.35 -33.36
CA GLN A 69 -34.39 -23.39 -33.95
C GLN A 69 -34.77 -21.93 -33.65
N ALA A 70 -36.07 -21.60 -33.70
CA ALA A 70 -36.54 -20.27 -33.36
C ALA A 70 -36.30 -19.94 -31.88
N THR A 71 -36.54 -20.88 -30.97
CA THR A 71 -36.27 -20.75 -29.52
C THR A 71 -34.77 -20.57 -29.26
N ALA A 72 -33.91 -21.38 -29.87
CA ALA A 72 -32.45 -21.23 -29.76
C ALA A 72 -31.96 -19.84 -30.21
N ARG A 73 -32.47 -19.34 -31.35
CA ARG A 73 -32.15 -17.98 -31.85
C ARG A 73 -32.70 -16.88 -30.93
N LYS A 74 -33.85 -17.09 -30.29
CA LYS A 74 -34.38 -16.14 -29.28
C LYS A 74 -33.50 -16.13 -28.03
N ALA A 75 -33.12 -17.30 -27.51
CA ALA A 75 -32.23 -17.44 -26.36
C ALA A 75 -30.85 -16.80 -26.61
N GLU A 76 -30.26 -16.99 -27.79
CA GLU A 76 -29.01 -16.34 -28.17
C GLU A 76 -29.12 -14.81 -28.18
N ARG A 77 -30.19 -14.25 -28.76
CA ARG A 77 -30.44 -12.80 -28.75
C ARG A 77 -30.62 -12.27 -27.33
N ALA A 78 -31.36 -12.98 -26.48
CA ALA A 78 -31.56 -12.63 -25.08
C ALA A 78 -30.23 -12.62 -24.31
N ARG A 79 -29.39 -13.65 -24.48
CA ARG A 79 -28.05 -13.72 -23.88
C ARG A 79 -27.15 -12.57 -24.33
N ARG A 80 -27.15 -12.24 -25.64
CA ARG A 80 -26.39 -11.12 -26.18
C ARG A 80 -26.85 -9.78 -25.60
N ALA A 81 -28.17 -9.56 -25.51
CA ALA A 81 -28.74 -8.35 -24.93
C ALA A 81 -28.36 -8.21 -23.45
N ALA A 82 -28.49 -9.29 -22.66
CA ALA A 82 -28.07 -9.30 -21.26
C ALA A 82 -26.57 -9.00 -21.09
N ARG A 83 -25.72 -9.59 -21.93
CA ARG A 83 -24.28 -9.30 -21.95
C ARG A 83 -23.99 -7.83 -22.27
N LEU A 84 -24.65 -7.26 -23.28
CA LEU A 84 -24.46 -5.85 -23.65
C LEU A 84 -24.88 -4.92 -22.51
N LYS A 85 -26.02 -5.20 -21.86
CA LYS A 85 -26.47 -4.46 -20.68
C LYS A 85 -25.43 -4.50 -19.56
N ALA A 86 -24.90 -5.69 -19.23
CA ALA A 86 -23.86 -5.83 -18.21
C ALA A 86 -22.56 -5.07 -18.56
N LEU A 87 -22.20 -5.01 -19.86
CA LEU A 87 -21.05 -4.24 -20.32
C LEU A 87 -21.30 -2.73 -20.26
N ASP A 88 -22.51 -2.27 -20.56
CA ASP A 88 -22.90 -0.86 -20.43
C ASP A 88 -22.88 -0.42 -18.96
N GLU A 89 -23.36 -1.27 -18.04
CA GLU A 89 -23.28 -1.05 -16.59
C GLU A 89 -21.82 -0.96 -16.12
N LEU A 90 -20.95 -1.89 -16.55
CA LEU A 90 -19.51 -1.84 -16.25
C LEU A 90 -18.84 -0.60 -16.82
N ARG A 91 -19.18 -0.18 -18.05
CA ARG A 91 -18.66 1.07 -18.64
C ARG A 91 -19.05 2.26 -17.78
N ALA A 92 -20.31 2.35 -17.37
CA ALA A 92 -20.80 3.45 -16.53
C ALA A 92 -20.07 3.51 -15.18
N GLU A 93 -19.79 2.36 -14.56
CA GLU A 93 -18.98 2.28 -13.33
C GLU A 93 -17.55 2.79 -13.55
N ILE A 94 -16.89 2.37 -14.63
CA ILE A 94 -15.54 2.84 -14.99
C ILE A 94 -15.51 4.34 -15.24
N GLU A 95 -16.48 4.89 -15.98
CA GLU A 95 -16.58 6.32 -16.28
C GLU A 95 -16.82 7.14 -15.00
N ALA A 96 -17.71 6.67 -14.11
CA ALA A 96 -17.97 7.30 -12.83
C ALA A 96 -16.70 7.34 -11.95
N TYR A 97 -15.95 6.23 -11.88
CA TYR A 97 -14.69 6.17 -11.12
C TYR A 97 -13.59 7.05 -11.74
N ALA A 98 -13.49 7.07 -13.08
CA ALA A 98 -12.45 7.80 -13.80
C ALA A 98 -12.60 9.33 -13.72
N THR A 99 -13.79 9.84 -13.43
CA THR A 99 -14.07 11.28 -13.41
C THR A 99 -13.24 12.02 -12.35
N ASP A 100 -13.10 11.44 -11.16
CA ASP A 100 -12.44 12.11 -10.02
C ASP A 100 -11.14 11.44 -9.57
N GLY A 101 -10.89 10.18 -9.95
CA GLY A 101 -9.74 9.42 -9.49
C GLY A 101 -8.40 10.09 -9.81
N GLY A 102 -8.24 10.62 -11.03
CA GLY A 102 -7.01 11.29 -11.45
C GLY A 102 -6.75 12.61 -10.71
N ALA A 103 -7.79 13.44 -10.56
CA ALA A 103 -7.68 14.71 -9.85
C ALA A 103 -7.39 14.51 -8.36
N HIS A 104 -8.02 13.50 -7.74
CA HIS A 104 -7.75 13.14 -6.36
C HIS A 104 -6.31 12.66 -6.15
N LEU A 105 -5.80 11.76 -7.00
CA LEU A 105 -4.42 11.28 -6.93
C LEU A 105 -3.41 12.41 -7.15
N ALA A 106 -3.67 13.32 -8.10
CA ALA A 106 -2.82 14.48 -8.35
C ALA A 106 -2.76 15.41 -7.12
N LYS A 107 -3.90 15.64 -6.46
CA LYS A 107 -3.97 16.41 -5.20
C LYS A 107 -3.15 15.76 -4.10
N LEU A 108 -3.33 14.46 -3.86
CA LEU A 108 -2.56 13.73 -2.84
C LEU A 108 -1.06 13.73 -3.13
N ALA A 109 -0.67 13.57 -4.40
CA ALA A 109 0.72 13.65 -4.82
C ALA A 109 1.32 15.04 -4.53
N LYS A 110 0.55 16.11 -4.79
CA LYS A 110 0.98 17.48 -4.49
C LYS A 110 1.12 17.74 -2.99
N GLU A 111 0.14 17.28 -2.20
CA GLU A 111 0.21 17.38 -0.73
C GLU A 111 1.43 16.64 -0.17
N ALA A 112 1.76 15.47 -0.71
CA ALA A 112 2.95 14.72 -0.33
C ALA A 112 4.25 15.47 -0.73
N GLU A 113 4.32 16.05 -1.93
CA GLU A 113 5.45 16.87 -2.38
C GLU A 113 5.67 18.07 -1.44
N ASP A 114 4.60 18.82 -1.15
CA ASP A 114 4.67 20.03 -0.32
C ASP A 114 5.05 19.69 1.13
N ALA A 115 4.51 18.60 1.69
CA ALA A 115 4.90 18.13 3.02
C ALA A 115 6.38 17.71 3.09
N ASN A 116 6.89 17.04 2.06
CA ASN A 116 8.29 16.65 1.97
C ASN A 116 9.20 17.87 1.85
N ALA A 117 8.83 18.85 1.02
CA ALA A 117 9.58 20.10 0.87
C ALA A 117 9.62 20.89 2.19
N ALA A 118 8.50 21.00 2.90
CA ALA A 118 8.42 21.67 4.19
C ALA A 118 9.32 20.99 5.25
N PHE A 119 9.31 19.66 5.30
CA PHE A 119 10.18 18.90 6.20
C PHE A 119 11.67 19.13 5.90
N LEU A 120 12.07 19.06 4.62
CA LEU A 120 13.45 19.32 4.18
C LEU A 120 13.91 20.73 4.57
N ALA A 121 13.07 21.74 4.33
CA ALA A 121 13.36 23.13 4.68
C ALA A 121 13.57 23.28 6.19
N ALA A 122 12.70 22.69 7.02
CA ALA A 122 12.83 22.74 8.48
C ALA A 122 14.11 22.07 8.99
N VAL A 123 14.49 20.91 8.42
CA VAL A 123 15.74 20.22 8.76
C VAL A 123 16.96 21.06 8.34
N ALA A 124 16.93 21.65 7.14
CA ALA A 124 18.01 22.50 6.64
C ALA A 124 18.19 23.76 7.50
N GLU A 125 17.09 24.43 7.86
CA GLU A 125 17.10 25.60 8.75
C GLU A 125 17.70 25.22 10.11
N ARG A 126 17.22 24.14 10.72
CA ARG A 126 17.73 23.65 12.01
C ARG A 126 19.23 23.34 11.95
N ASN A 127 19.66 22.59 10.94
CA ASN A 127 21.07 22.24 10.77
C ASN A 127 21.95 23.48 10.54
N THR A 128 21.45 24.48 9.81
CA THR A 128 22.14 25.77 9.62
C THR A 128 22.29 26.51 10.94
N ARG A 129 21.24 26.55 11.79
CA ARG A 129 21.31 27.15 13.13
C ARG A 129 22.36 26.46 14.01
N LEU A 130 22.40 25.13 14.02
CA LEU A 130 23.42 24.38 14.77
C LEU A 130 24.84 24.72 14.32
N GLN A 131 25.07 24.83 13.01
CA GLN A 131 26.37 25.22 12.47
C GLN A 131 26.74 26.66 12.86
N THR A 132 25.78 27.59 12.82
CA THR A 132 25.99 28.97 13.26
C THR A 132 26.37 29.02 14.74
N TRP A 133 25.65 28.31 15.61
CA TRP A 133 25.99 28.23 17.03
C TRP A 133 27.36 27.61 17.26
N ARG A 134 27.74 26.57 16.50
CA ARG A 134 29.09 26.00 16.56
C ARG A 134 30.16 27.03 16.25
N LYS A 135 29.99 27.81 15.18
CA LYS A 135 30.95 28.86 14.78
C LYS A 135 31.08 29.92 15.86
N LEU A 136 29.97 30.34 16.46
CA LEU A 136 29.96 31.30 17.58
C LEU A 136 30.68 30.73 18.80
N MET A 137 30.40 29.47 19.18
CA MET A 137 31.07 28.78 20.28
C MET A 137 32.58 28.70 20.08
N LEU A 138 33.04 28.35 18.87
CA LEU A 138 34.47 28.32 18.53
C LEU A 138 35.10 29.72 18.59
N GLY A 139 34.39 30.76 18.13
CA GLY A 139 34.86 32.15 18.22
C GLY A 139 34.95 32.68 19.65
N HIS A 140 34.21 32.07 20.58
CA HIS A 140 34.26 32.35 22.03
C HIS A 140 35.11 31.35 22.81
N GLU A 141 35.90 30.52 22.12
CA GLU A 141 36.81 29.55 22.75
C GLU A 141 36.10 28.56 23.69
N VAL A 142 34.83 28.26 23.44
CA VAL A 142 34.10 27.22 24.19
C VAL A 142 34.77 25.86 23.96
N PRO A 143 35.16 25.13 25.01
CA PRO A 143 35.92 23.91 24.86
C PRO A 143 35.07 22.80 24.24
N ARG A 144 35.78 21.85 23.65
CA ARG A 144 35.20 20.59 23.23
C ARG A 144 34.72 19.83 24.47
N HIS A 145 33.50 19.32 24.43
CA HIS A 145 32.88 18.58 25.52
C HIS A 145 32.36 17.22 25.03
N ALA A 146 33.12 16.17 25.30
CA ALA A 146 32.79 14.79 24.89
C ALA A 146 32.02 14.00 25.97
N SER A 147 32.02 14.49 27.21
CA SER A 147 31.45 13.78 28.37
C SER A 147 29.91 13.84 28.39
N PRO A 148 29.20 12.82 28.91
CA PRO A 148 27.74 12.81 29.01
C PRO A 148 27.18 13.83 30.02
N ILE A 149 28.02 14.47 30.83
CA ILE A 149 27.59 15.48 31.81
C ILE A 149 27.32 16.84 31.16
N THR A 150 26.66 17.73 31.91
CA THR A 150 26.47 19.13 31.53
C THR A 150 27.82 19.87 31.50
N PRO A 151 28.09 20.71 30.48
CA PRO A 151 29.34 21.48 30.44
C PRO A 151 29.48 22.41 31.67
N PRO A 152 30.71 22.76 32.08
CA PRO A 152 30.95 23.61 33.24
C PRO A 152 30.27 24.99 33.15
N ALA A 153 29.95 25.57 34.32
CA ALA A 153 29.31 26.88 34.42
C ALA A 153 30.18 28.03 33.89
N GLU A 154 31.51 27.87 33.90
CA GLU A 154 32.46 28.87 33.39
C GLU A 154 32.33 29.12 31.88
N HIS A 155 31.80 28.14 31.15
CA HIS A 155 31.45 28.26 29.73
C HIS A 155 29.94 28.43 29.50
N ALA A 156 29.23 28.97 30.51
CA ALA A 156 27.78 29.14 30.51
C ALA A 156 27.01 27.83 30.20
N HIS A 157 27.58 26.69 30.60
CA HIS A 157 27.07 25.36 30.27
C HIS A 157 26.96 25.06 28.77
N LEU A 158 27.79 25.71 27.94
CA LEU A 158 27.90 25.46 26.51
C LEU A 158 29.06 24.49 26.22
N GLY A 159 28.87 23.65 25.21
CA GLY A 159 29.90 22.73 24.74
C GLY A 159 29.60 22.23 23.33
N HIS A 160 30.61 21.65 22.68
CA HIS A 160 30.45 21.03 21.37
C HIS A 160 31.29 19.76 21.22
N THR A 161 30.95 18.89 20.27
CA THR A 161 31.73 17.68 19.95
C THR A 161 32.39 17.79 18.58
N ASP A 162 33.38 16.93 18.31
CA ASP A 162 34.00 16.82 16.98
C ASP A 162 32.98 16.50 15.89
N ALA A 163 32.02 15.62 16.22
CA ALA A 163 30.91 15.24 15.34
C ALA A 163 29.92 16.40 15.06
N GLY A 164 30.10 17.56 15.70
CA GLY A 164 29.29 18.75 15.47
C GLY A 164 27.99 18.80 16.26
N GLN A 165 27.88 18.01 17.32
CA GLN A 165 26.80 18.16 18.31
C GLN A 165 26.99 19.46 19.09
N ILE A 166 25.88 20.15 19.37
CA ILE A 166 25.84 21.33 20.22
C ILE A 166 25.23 20.96 21.56
N ILE A 167 25.85 21.41 22.64
CA ILE A 167 25.44 21.14 24.01
C ILE A 167 25.12 22.46 24.69
N ALA A 168 23.92 22.54 25.28
CA ALA A 168 23.45 23.70 26.04
C ALA A 168 22.74 23.22 27.31
N GLY A 169 23.43 23.30 28.45
CA GLY A 169 22.97 22.73 29.71
C GLY A 169 22.82 21.21 29.60
N GLN A 170 21.59 20.72 29.75
CA GLN A 170 21.24 19.32 29.60
C GLN A 170 20.84 18.94 28.16
N ARG A 171 20.71 19.91 27.25
CA ARG A 171 20.28 19.65 25.87
C ARG A 171 21.46 19.26 25.00
N ARG A 172 21.26 18.23 24.18
CA ARG A 172 22.23 17.68 23.25
C ARG A 172 21.63 17.66 21.86
N MET A 173 21.98 18.67 21.07
CA MET A 173 21.39 18.89 19.75
C MET A 173 22.32 18.33 18.67
N ASN A 174 21.90 17.24 18.05
CA ASN A 174 22.58 16.64 16.90
C ASN A 174 22.03 17.22 15.60
N ARG A 175 22.83 17.16 14.52
CA ARG A 175 22.29 17.34 13.17
C ARG A 175 21.27 16.24 12.87
N VAL A 176 20.25 16.60 12.11
CA VAL A 176 19.27 15.64 11.60
C VAL A 176 19.66 15.29 10.17
N ASP A 177 19.78 14.00 9.88
CA ASP A 177 19.96 13.47 8.54
C ASP A 177 18.59 13.32 7.87
N ALA A 178 18.26 14.24 6.95
CA ALA A 178 16.96 14.21 6.29
C ALA A 178 16.76 12.92 5.49
N ASP A 179 17.82 12.39 4.87
CA ASP A 179 17.75 11.25 3.96
C ASP A 179 17.37 9.97 4.71
N GLU A 180 17.98 9.75 5.88
CA GLU A 180 17.63 8.67 6.79
C GLU A 180 16.14 8.74 7.20
N TRP A 181 15.68 9.93 7.60
CA TRP A 181 14.28 10.14 7.99
C TRP A 181 13.31 9.93 6.84
N PHE A 182 13.64 10.34 5.60
CA PHE A 182 12.82 10.05 4.43
C PHE A 182 12.64 8.56 4.20
N GLY A 183 13.73 7.79 4.29
CA GLY A 183 13.66 6.34 4.20
C GLY A 183 12.72 5.73 5.24
N HIS A 184 12.76 6.24 6.47
CA HIS A 184 11.86 5.82 7.55
C HIS A 184 10.39 6.20 7.28
N MET A 185 10.12 7.42 6.83
CA MET A 185 8.76 7.90 6.52
C MET A 185 8.12 7.09 5.40
N ILE A 186 8.87 6.80 4.33
CA ILE A 186 8.39 5.98 3.21
C ILE A 186 8.04 4.58 3.70
N ARG A 187 8.94 3.91 4.43
CA ARG A 187 8.67 2.55 4.96
C ARG A 187 7.47 2.51 5.91
N ALA A 188 7.31 3.53 6.76
CA ALA A 188 6.16 3.65 7.65
C ALA A 188 4.85 3.85 6.88
N ALA A 189 4.85 4.69 5.83
CA ALA A 189 3.70 4.88 4.95
C ALA A 189 3.30 3.57 4.23
N LEU A 190 4.28 2.83 3.72
CA LEU A 190 4.07 1.53 3.07
C LEU A 190 3.50 0.48 4.01
N HIS A 191 4.00 0.42 5.23
CA HIS A 191 3.44 -0.47 6.24
C HIS A 191 1.96 -0.15 6.53
N ARG A 192 1.62 1.14 6.69
CA ARG A 192 0.23 1.56 6.92
C ARG A 192 -0.68 1.27 5.73
N ALA A 193 -0.15 1.41 4.51
CA ALA A 193 -0.87 1.09 3.29
C ALA A 193 -1.00 -0.42 3.05
N GLY A 194 -0.16 -1.25 3.69
CA GLY A 194 -0.12 -2.69 3.46
C GLY A 194 0.41 -3.08 2.07
N THR A 195 1.16 -2.20 1.42
CA THR A 195 1.62 -2.37 0.04
C THR A 195 3.14 -2.22 -0.07
N ALA A 196 3.75 -2.99 -0.98
CA ALA A 196 5.11 -2.75 -1.42
C ALA A 196 5.09 -1.80 -2.62
N VAL A 197 6.10 -0.93 -2.73
CA VAL A 197 6.27 -0.04 -3.90
C VAL A 197 7.63 -0.21 -4.53
N LYS A 198 7.69 0.07 -5.82
CA LYS A 198 8.95 0.21 -6.56
C LYS A 198 9.26 1.69 -6.69
N LEU A 199 10.38 2.11 -6.14
CA LEU A 199 10.91 3.47 -6.30
C LEU A 199 11.78 3.53 -7.54
N HIS A 200 11.47 4.47 -8.43
CA HIS A 200 12.26 4.74 -9.64
C HIS A 200 13.16 5.95 -9.39
N LEU A 201 14.46 5.72 -9.33
CA LEU A 201 15.48 6.71 -8.98
C LEU A 201 16.51 6.80 -10.11
N GLY A 202 16.40 7.81 -10.98
CA GLY A 202 17.41 8.11 -12.00
C GLY A 202 17.81 6.92 -12.88
N GLY A 203 16.85 6.10 -13.30
CA GLY A 203 17.07 4.90 -14.12
C GLY A 203 17.29 3.60 -13.35
N ARG A 204 17.36 3.65 -12.01
CA ARG A 204 17.34 2.45 -11.14
C ARG A 204 15.94 2.24 -10.58
N THR A 205 15.57 0.98 -10.40
CA THR A 205 14.33 0.61 -9.72
C THR A 205 14.70 -0.13 -8.44
N VAL A 206 14.24 0.38 -7.30
CA VAL A 206 14.47 -0.22 -5.97
C VAL A 206 13.12 -0.64 -5.41
N THR A 207 12.98 -1.91 -5.07
CA THR A 207 11.80 -2.40 -4.35
C THR A 207 11.94 -2.04 -2.88
N VAL A 208 10.94 -1.38 -2.32
CA VAL A 208 10.87 -1.09 -0.89
C VAL A 208 9.72 -1.90 -0.32
N ASP A 209 10.06 -2.94 0.42
CA ASP A 209 9.10 -3.76 1.13
C ASP A 209 8.54 -2.98 2.34
N PRO A 210 7.27 -3.21 2.70
CA PRO A 210 6.72 -2.68 3.94
C PRO A 210 7.57 -3.16 5.11
N ALA A 211 7.85 -2.27 6.05
CA ALA A 211 8.56 -2.64 7.27
C ALA A 211 7.78 -3.73 8.03
N SER A 212 8.48 -4.72 8.60
CA SER A 212 7.88 -5.66 9.54
C SER A 212 7.35 -4.91 10.77
N ARG A 213 6.42 -5.50 11.52
CA ARG A 213 5.86 -4.88 12.74
C ARG A 213 6.94 -4.46 13.74
N ASP A 214 7.98 -5.29 13.90
CA ASP A 214 9.12 -5.02 14.79
C ASP A 214 9.99 -3.88 14.24
N GLN A 215 10.19 -3.82 12.93
CA GLN A 215 10.83 -2.68 12.28
C GLN A 215 9.99 -1.41 12.45
N VAL A 216 8.66 -1.48 12.40
CA VAL A 216 7.78 -0.30 12.58
C VAL A 216 7.81 0.20 14.02
N ALA A 217 7.87 -0.69 15.00
CA ALA A 217 8.10 -0.33 16.39
C ALA A 217 9.47 0.34 16.58
N ALA A 218 10.51 -0.13 15.89
CA ALA A 218 11.81 0.54 15.83
C ALA A 218 11.76 1.87 15.02
N LEU A 219 10.86 1.97 14.03
CA LEU A 219 10.52 3.17 13.27
C LEU A 219 9.49 4.06 13.97
N ALA A 220 9.20 3.84 15.26
CA ALA A 220 8.60 4.84 16.16
C ALA A 220 9.50 6.10 16.33
N GLY A 221 10.39 6.34 15.37
CA GLY A 221 11.32 7.43 15.27
C GLY A 221 10.65 8.80 15.27
N TYR A 222 9.35 8.95 15.01
CA TYR A 222 8.71 10.25 15.27
C TYR A 222 8.85 10.69 16.73
N ALA A 223 8.85 9.76 17.69
CA ALA A 223 9.17 10.07 19.08
C ALA A 223 10.64 10.49 19.26
N ARG A 224 11.57 9.83 18.56
CA ARG A 224 13.01 10.17 18.57
C ARG A 224 13.27 11.55 17.94
N LEU A 225 12.57 11.88 16.86
CA LEU A 225 12.64 13.19 16.21
C LEU A 225 12.03 14.27 17.10
N ALA A 226 10.89 13.98 17.76
CA ALA A 226 10.31 14.87 18.76
C ALA A 226 11.23 15.09 19.98
N GLN A 227 12.10 14.12 20.28
CA GLN A 227 13.09 14.19 21.36
C GLN A 227 14.44 14.79 20.94
N VAL A 228 14.64 15.16 19.66
CA VAL A 228 15.96 15.59 19.16
C VAL A 228 16.52 16.82 19.90
N ASP A 229 15.63 17.64 20.43
CA ASP A 229 15.98 18.84 21.21
C ASP A 229 15.57 18.71 22.69
N ALA A 230 15.05 17.56 23.11
CA ALA A 230 14.68 17.32 24.50
C ALA A 230 15.92 17.42 25.41
N PRO A 231 15.77 17.93 26.65
CA PRO A 231 16.84 17.83 27.63
C PRO A 231 17.15 16.35 27.85
N ALA A 232 18.44 15.99 27.81
CA ALA A 232 18.85 14.71 28.37
C ALA A 232 18.49 14.74 29.86
N GLY A 233 17.91 13.65 30.37
CA GLY A 233 17.68 13.52 31.80
C GLY A 233 18.97 13.81 32.57
N GLU A 234 18.84 14.34 33.79
CA GLU A 234 20.01 14.58 34.63
C GLU A 234 20.78 13.26 34.77
N ALA A 235 22.07 13.30 34.42
CA ALA A 235 22.92 12.13 34.48
C ALA A 235 22.88 11.59 35.92
N ASP A 236 22.61 10.28 36.05
CA ASP A 236 22.48 9.59 37.34
C ASP A 236 23.57 10.09 38.30
N PRO A 237 23.21 10.60 39.50
CA PRO A 237 24.20 11.09 40.45
C PRO A 237 25.23 10.02 40.85
N ASN A 238 24.93 8.74 40.64
CA ASN A 238 25.83 7.61 40.89
C ASN A 238 26.78 7.29 39.73
N LEU A 239 26.73 8.02 38.61
CA LEU A 239 27.70 7.85 37.53
C LEU A 239 29.11 8.19 38.02
N ARG A 240 30.01 7.21 37.93
CA ARG A 240 31.44 7.35 38.13
C ARG A 240 32.11 7.62 36.79
N PHE A 241 33.11 8.51 36.78
CA PHE A 241 33.81 8.90 35.57
C PHE A 241 35.24 8.42 35.61
N PHE A 242 35.75 7.89 34.52
CA PHE A 242 37.10 7.33 34.44
C PHE A 242 37.81 7.89 33.21
N LEU A 243 39.05 8.33 33.37
CA LEU A 243 39.93 8.66 32.26
C LEU A 243 40.51 7.36 31.72
N THR A 244 40.31 7.11 30.43
CA THR A 244 40.90 5.96 29.74
C THR A 244 42.29 6.29 29.21
N SER A 245 43.11 5.27 28.93
CA SER A 245 44.45 5.42 28.35
C SER A 245 44.47 6.05 26.96
N GLY A 246 43.32 6.12 26.30
CA GLY A 246 43.12 6.85 25.05
C GLY A 246 42.71 8.33 25.24
N GLY A 247 42.69 8.84 26.47
CA GLY A 247 42.28 10.21 26.80
C GLY A 247 40.78 10.46 26.78
N SER A 248 39.95 9.42 26.60
CA SER A 248 38.49 9.54 26.61
C SER A 248 37.91 9.37 28.02
N VAL A 249 36.78 10.03 28.31
CA VAL A 249 36.06 9.89 29.58
C VAL A 249 35.01 8.78 29.44
N LEU A 250 35.17 7.72 30.22
CA LEU A 250 34.20 6.64 30.37
C LEU A 250 33.29 6.93 31.56
N ALA A 251 31.98 6.88 31.38
CA ALA A 251 31.01 7.06 32.45
C ALA A 251 30.28 5.73 32.73
N LEU A 252 30.35 5.25 33.97
CA LEU A 252 29.76 3.98 34.40
C LEU A 252 28.90 4.19 35.65
N ASP A 253 27.72 3.59 35.68
CA ASP A 253 26.83 3.50 36.85
C ASP A 253 27.19 2.33 37.76
N ARG A 254 28.25 1.59 37.42
CA ARG A 254 28.76 0.40 38.11
C ARG A 254 30.28 0.43 38.18
N GLU A 255 30.86 -0.51 38.94
CA GLU A 255 32.29 -0.71 38.90
C GLU A 255 32.75 -1.21 37.50
N PRO A 256 33.93 -0.77 37.02
CA PRO A 256 34.52 -1.29 35.81
C PRO A 256 34.77 -2.79 35.94
N ASN A 257 34.45 -3.56 34.91
CA ASN A 257 34.84 -4.97 34.86
C ASN A 257 36.36 -5.10 34.57
N ALA A 258 36.89 -6.32 34.69
CA ALA A 258 38.33 -6.56 34.51
C ALA A 258 38.87 -6.19 33.12
N ALA A 259 38.03 -6.15 32.08
CA ALA A 259 38.44 -5.73 30.74
C ALA A 259 38.47 -4.19 30.63
N GLU A 260 37.46 -3.50 31.16
CA GLU A 260 37.38 -2.03 31.21
C GLU A 260 38.50 -1.45 32.09
N ALA A 261 38.76 -2.05 33.25
CA ALA A 261 39.78 -1.59 34.20
C ALA A 261 41.20 -1.55 33.62
N ARG A 262 41.52 -2.43 32.64
CA ARG A 262 42.84 -2.42 31.98
C ARG A 262 43.09 -1.16 31.16
N GLY A 263 42.02 -0.50 30.70
CA GLY A 263 42.10 0.73 29.93
C GLY A 263 41.87 1.99 30.75
N ILE A 264 41.63 1.88 32.06
CA ILE A 264 41.39 3.03 32.95
C ILE A 264 42.71 3.47 33.58
N GLU A 265 43.04 4.75 33.41
CA GLU A 265 44.20 5.36 34.06
C GLU A 265 43.86 5.83 35.48
N ARG A 266 42.72 6.54 35.62
CA ARG A 266 42.26 7.05 36.92
C ARG A 266 40.77 7.35 36.92
N GLU A 267 40.17 7.36 38.10
CA GLU A 267 38.85 7.92 38.33
C GLU A 267 38.93 9.46 38.29
N LEU A 268 37.92 10.07 37.68
CA LEU A 268 37.73 11.51 37.56
C LEU A 268 36.58 11.93 38.48
N SER A 269 36.76 13.07 39.15
CA SER A 269 35.62 13.76 39.73
C SER A 269 34.66 14.21 38.62
N ARG A 270 33.38 14.45 38.97
CA ARG A 270 32.38 14.99 38.04
C ARG A 270 32.83 16.33 37.44
N LYS A 271 33.63 17.12 38.18
CA LYS A 271 34.21 18.38 37.70
C LYS A 271 35.28 18.14 36.62
N GLU A 272 36.25 17.26 36.89
CA GLU A 272 37.31 16.92 35.92
C GLU A 272 36.76 16.23 34.67
N ALA A 273 35.76 15.36 34.85
CA ALA A 273 35.03 14.72 33.75
C ALA A 273 34.28 15.74 32.87
N GLY A 274 34.08 16.96 33.36
CA GLY A 274 33.47 18.08 32.64
C GLY A 274 34.43 18.92 31.83
N GLY A 275 35.74 18.64 31.90
CA GLY A 275 36.76 19.42 31.20
C GLY A 275 37.13 20.74 31.88
N ALA A 276 36.85 20.87 33.18
CA ALA A 276 37.29 21.97 34.05
C ALA A 276 38.55 21.63 34.86
#